data_AF-A0A7T1DYL5-F1
#
_entry.id   AF-A0A7T1DYL5-F1
#
_cell.length_a   1.000
_cell.length_b   1.000
_cell.length_c   1.000
_cell.angle_alpha   90.00
_cell.angle_beta   90.00
_cell.angle_gamma   90.00
#
_symmetry.space_group_name_H-M   'P 1'
#
loop_
_entity.id
_entity.type
_entity.pdbx_description
1 polymer ?
#
loop_
_entity_poly.entity_id
_entity_poly.type
_entity_poly.pdbx_seq_one_letter_code
_entity_poly.pdbx_strand_id
1 'polypeptide(L)' 'MPTTTERLLETAQSLPEPLLAEVLDFAEFLRARHGRVASQVAGRSLLDLCGGLEKSAAFSETPEVIQRRLRDELLAPTEN' A
#
# COMPACT_ATOMS: atom_id res chain seq x y z
N MET A 1 33.20 10.42 23.57
CA MET A 1 32.52 9.16 23.20
C MET A 1 32.07 9.31 21.76
N PRO A 2 32.52 8.44 20.84
CA PRO A 2 32.15 8.57 19.44
C PRO A 2 30.65 8.35 19.25
N THR A 3 30.07 9.05 18.27
CA THR A 3 28.66 8.89 17.91
C THR A 3 28.40 7.51 17.30
N THR A 4 27.15 7.05 17.29
CA THR A 4 26.79 5.78 16.66
C THR A 4 27.19 5.75 15.18
N THR A 5 27.06 6.87 14.47
CA THR A 5 27.46 7.02 13.07
C THR A 5 28.97 6.87 12.89
N GLU A 6 29.77 7.51 13.74
CA GLU A 6 31.23 7.38 13.72
C GLU A 6 31.68 5.94 13.95
N ARG A 7 31.07 5.27 14.94
CA ARG A 7 31.37 3.85 15.23
C ARG A 7 31.02 2.92 14.07
N LEU A 8 29.90 3.18 13.38
CA LEU A 8 29.49 2.40 12.20
C LEU A 8 30.47 2.60 11.04
N LEU A 9 30.91 3.84 10.80
CA LEU A 9 31.87 4.16 9.76
C LEU A 9 33.24 3.51 10.03
N GLU A 10 33.77 3.66 11.25
CA GLU A 10 35.03 3.04 11.66
C GLU A 10 34.99 1.51 11.51
N THR A 11 33.87 0.89 11.92
CA THR A 11 33.71 -0.56 11.78
C THR A 11 33.66 -0.98 10.31
N ALA A 12 32.87 -0.30 9.49
CA ALA A 12 32.74 -0.61 8.07
C ALA A 12 34.08 -0.50 7.33
N GLN A 13 34.88 0.52 7.63
CA GLN A 13 36.20 0.72 7.01
C GLN A 13 37.19 -0.41 7.28
N SER A 14 36.99 -1.18 8.34
CA SER A 14 37.86 -2.30 8.71
C SER A 14 37.45 -3.65 8.09
N LEU A 15 36.27 -3.72 7.46
CA LEU A 15 35.71 -4.95 6.92
C LEU A 15 36.22 -5.22 5.49
N PRO A 16 36.38 -6.50 5.10
CA PRO A 16 36.63 -6.89 3.73
C PRO A 16 35.39 -6.66 2.84
N GLU A 17 35.62 -6.43 1.54
CA GLU A 17 34.57 -6.13 0.54
C GLU A 17 33.32 -7.03 0.59
N PRO A 18 33.43 -8.38 0.76
CA PRO A 18 32.24 -9.22 0.83
C PRO A 18 31.33 -8.90 2.03
N LEU A 19 31.91 -8.55 3.18
CA LEU A 19 31.14 -8.20 4.38
C LEU A 19 30.57 -6.78 4.29
N LEU A 20 31.23 -5.88 3.55
CA LEU A 20 30.67 -4.56 3.25
C LEU A 20 29.39 -4.67 2.41
N ALA A 21 29.37 -5.57 1.43
CA ALA A 21 28.16 -5.86 0.65
C ALA A 21 27.00 -6.35 1.54
N GLU A 22 27.27 -7.26 2.47
CA GLU A 22 26.26 -7.74 3.43
C GLU A 22 25.73 -6.62 4.35
N VAL A 23 26.59 -5.69 4.78
CA VAL A 23 26.18 -4.53 5.57
C VAL A 23 25.26 -3.61 4.77
N LEU A 24 25.55 -3.39 3.49
CA LEU A 24 24.69 -2.61 2.60
C LEU A 24 23.32 -3.29 2.40
N ASP A 25 23.32 -4.58 2.10
CA ASP A 25 22.09 -5.38 1.93
C ASP A 25 21.21 -5.31 3.19
N PHE A 26 21.82 -5.39 4.36
CA PHE A 26 21.11 -5.28 5.63
C PHE A 26 20.54 -3.88 5.87
N ALA A 27 21.30 -2.82 5.54
CA ALA A 27 20.83 -1.44 5.65
C ALA A 27 19.63 -1.18 4.71
N GLU A 28 19.68 -1.69 3.49
CA GLU A 28 18.57 -1.62 2.53
C GLU A 28 17.34 -2.40 3.03
N PHE A 29 17.55 -3.61 3.57
CA PHE A 29 16.48 -4.39 4.17
C PHE A 29 15.80 -3.62 5.32
N LEU A 30 16.58 -3.01 6.22
CA LEU A 30 16.02 -2.21 7.31
C LEU A 30 15.22 -1.03 6.77
N ARG A 31 15.76 -0.29 5.79
CA ARG A 31 15.05 0.83 5.17
C ARG A 31 13.72 0.38 4.55
N ALA A 32 13.72 -0.72 3.81
CA ALA A 32 12.52 -1.29 3.22
C ALA A 32 11.51 -1.74 4.29
N ARG A 33 11.98 -2.39 5.36
CA ARG A 33 11.14 -2.81 6.48
C ARG A 33 10.46 -1.62 7.17
N HIS A 34 11.21 -0.58 7.49
CA HIS A 34 10.66 0.62 8.12
C HIS A 34 9.70 1.37 7.18
N GLY A 35 10.00 1.41 5.88
CA GLY A 35 9.07 1.95 4.87
C GLY A 35 7.76 1.14 4.79
N ARG A 36 7.81 -0.19 4.88
CA ARG A 36 6.63 -1.06 4.91
C ARG A 36 5.82 -0.89 6.19
N VAL A 37 6.47 -0.74 7.35
CA VAL A 37 5.77 -0.48 8.62
C VAL A 37 5.06 0.88 8.57
N ALA A 38 5.72 1.92 8.03
CA ALA A 38 5.08 3.22 7.81
C ALA A 38 3.89 3.13 6.83
N SER A 39 4.00 2.31 5.79
CA SER A 39 2.92 2.05 4.84
C SER A 39 1.77 1.21 5.43
N GLN A 40 2.05 0.25 6.32
CA GLN A 40 1.03 -0.53 7.05
C GLN A 40 0.25 0.34 8.04
N VAL A 41 0.90 1.32 8.69
CA VAL A 41 0.20 2.31 9.52
C VAL A 41 -0.68 3.25 8.67
N ALA A 42 -0.34 3.45 7.40
CA ALA A 42 -1.15 4.19 6.42
C ALA A 42 -2.16 3.33 5.65
N GLY A 43 -2.21 2.01 5.92
CA GLY A 43 -3.12 1.09 5.27
C GLY A 43 -4.52 1.28 5.83
N ARG A 44 -5.40 1.94 5.07
CA ARG A 44 -6.84 1.96 5.34
C ARG A 44 -7.30 0.56 5.74
N SER A 45 -8.03 0.47 6.85
CA SER A 45 -8.61 -0.78 7.32
C SER A 45 -9.50 -1.35 6.22
N LEU A 46 -9.62 -2.68 6.13
CA LEU A 46 -10.63 -3.29 5.25
C LEU A 46 -12.05 -2.82 5.59
N LEU A 47 -12.29 -2.45 6.86
CA LEU A 47 -13.53 -1.81 7.29
C LEU A 47 -13.75 -0.43 6.64
N ASP A 48 -12.67 0.30 6.32
CA ASP A 48 -12.75 1.58 5.59
C ASP A 48 -13.12 1.39 4.11
N LEU A 49 -13.08 0.16 3.61
CA LEU A 49 -13.52 -0.24 2.28
C LEU A 49 -14.92 -0.86 2.29
N CYS A 50 -15.45 -1.20 3.47
CA CYS A 50 -16.80 -1.75 3.64
C CYS A 50 -17.82 -0.60 3.76
N GLY A 51 -18.71 -0.48 2.77
CA GLY A 51 -19.65 0.65 2.67
C GLY A 51 -19.03 1.83 1.92
N GLY A 52 -19.85 2.57 1.17
CA GLY A 52 -19.41 3.66 0.32
C GLY A 52 -19.83 3.54 -1.14
N LEU A 53 -20.33 2.37 -1.56
CA LEU A 53 -21.03 2.28 -2.84
C LEU A 53 -22.32 3.11 -2.82
N GLU A 54 -22.95 3.31 -1.66
CA GLU A 54 -24.14 4.17 -1.55
C GLU A 54 -23.87 5.65 -1.85
N LYS A 55 -22.60 6.06 -1.92
CA LYS A 55 -22.21 7.42 -2.34
C LYS A 55 -21.73 7.48 -3.78
N SER A 56 -21.62 6.34 -4.45
CA SER A 56 -21.23 6.26 -5.85
C SER A 56 -22.40 6.61 -6.76
N ALA A 57 -22.11 7.14 -7.94
CA ALA A 57 -23.14 7.47 -8.92
C ALA A 57 -24.00 6.25 -9.31
N ALA A 58 -23.42 5.05 -9.31
CA ALA A 58 -24.11 3.83 -9.72
C ALA A 58 -25.04 3.24 -8.65
N PHE A 59 -24.71 3.40 -7.36
CA PHE A 59 -25.40 2.71 -6.26
C PHE A 59 -25.96 3.66 -5.19
N SER A 60 -26.13 4.94 -5.51
CA SER A 60 -26.65 5.96 -4.58
C SER A 60 -28.17 6.05 -4.46
N GLU A 61 -28.88 5.22 -5.22
CA GLU A 61 -30.34 5.14 -5.21
C GLU A 61 -30.82 3.96 -4.35
N THR A 62 -32.13 3.86 -4.12
CA THR A 62 -32.67 2.70 -3.40
C THR A 62 -32.48 1.43 -4.23
N PRO A 63 -32.26 0.26 -3.59
CA PRO A 63 -31.96 -0.99 -4.28
C PRO A 63 -32.97 -1.35 -5.38
N GLU A 64 -34.26 -1.05 -5.19
CA GLU A 64 -35.33 -1.36 -6.13
C GLU A 64 -35.21 -0.53 -7.42
N VAL A 65 -34.74 0.72 -7.30
CA VAL A 65 -34.56 1.62 -8.44
C VAL A 65 -33.32 1.21 -9.24
N ILE A 66 -32.22 0.87 -8.55
CA ILE A 66 -31.01 0.34 -9.19
C ILE A 66 -31.32 -0.96 -9.95
N GLN A 67 -32.05 -1.89 -9.32
CA GLN A 67 -32.43 -3.17 -9.92
C GLN A 67 -33.34 -2.99 -11.14
N ARG A 68 -34.24 -2.01 -11.10
CA ARG A 68 -35.11 -1.71 -12.24
C ARG A 68 -34.30 -1.12 -13.40
N ARG A 69 -33.45 -0.13 -13.14
CA ARG A 69 -32.59 0.47 -14.16
C ARG A 69 -31.71 -0.58 -14.85
N LEU A 70 -31.04 -1.43 -14.07
CA LEU A 70 -30.19 -2.50 -14.63
C LEU A 70 -31.00 -3.48 -15.49
N ARG A 71 -32.23 -3.80 -15.06
CA ARG A 71 -33.14 -4.67 -15.84
C ARG A 71 -33.54 -4.02 -17.15
N ASP A 72 -33.86 -2.73 -17.12
CA ASP A 72 -34.29 -1.97 -18.29
C ASP A 72 -33.11 -1.73 -19.27
N GLU A 73 -31.89 -1.50 -18.76
CA GLU A 73 -30.65 -1.41 -19.55
C GLU A 73 -30.29 -2.74 -20.23
N LEU A 74 -30.48 -3.88 -19.54
CA LEU A 74 -30.26 -5.22 -20.11
C LEU A 74 -31.32 -5.63 -21.14
N LEU A 75 -32.51 -5.00 -21.09
CA LEU A 75 -33.62 -5.25 -22.01
C LEU A 75 -33.67 -4.25 -23.18
N ALA A 76 -32.91 -3.16 -23.12
CA ALA A 76 -32.75 -2.27 -24.25
C ALA A 76 -32.00 -3.02 -25.37
N PRO A 77 -32.51 -3.03 -26.62
CA PRO A 77 -31.71 -3.52 -27.73
C PRO A 77 -30.46 -2.63 -27.79
N THR A 78 -29.28 -3.24 -27.82
CA THR A 78 -28.06 -2.51 -28.17
C THR A 78 -28.20 -2.04 -29.61
N GLU A 79 -28.77 -0.85 -29.81
CA GLU A 79 -28.67 -0.16 -31.09
C GLU A 79 -27.20 0.20 -31.28
N ASN A 80 -26.64 -0.42 -32.32
CA ASN A 80 -25.28 -0.25 -32.82
C ASN A 80 -25.37 0.57 -34.11
#